data_AF-A0A9D0XR48-F1
#
_entry.id   AF-A0A9D0XR48-F1
#
_cell.length_a   1.000
_cell.length_b   1.000
_cell.length_c   1.000
_cell.angle_alpha   90.00
_cell.angle_beta   90.00
_cell.angle_gamma   90.00
#
_symmetry.space_group_name_H-M   'P 1'
#
loop_
_entity.id
_entity.type
_entity.pdbx_description
1 polymer ?
#
loop_
_entity_poly.entity_id
_entity_poly.type
_entity_poly.pdbx_seq_one_letter_code
_entity_poly.pdbx_strand_id
1 'polypeptide(L)'
;MARSAPKYTRRVQTMLTSRQYELLRAYAEEVKKPVGAVVREIVEHTLLDELERRRKREALEWLCSQELPVDDWEVMERQIEGMWEESE
;
A
#
# COMPACT_ATOMS: atom_id res chain seq x y z
N MET A 1 30.53 -1.32 8.86
CA MET A 1 29.21 -1.91 9.14
C MET A 1 28.15 -0.88 8.81
N ALA A 2 27.34 -1.09 7.77
CA ALA A 2 26.28 -0.16 7.41
C ALA A 2 25.22 -0.15 8.53
N ARG A 3 24.93 1.03 9.11
CA ARG A 3 23.80 1.18 10.03
C ARG A 3 22.53 0.87 9.25
N SER A 4 21.81 -0.19 9.64
CA SER A 4 20.47 -0.45 9.11
C SER A 4 19.63 0.80 9.29
N ALA A 5 19.02 1.29 8.21
CA ALA A 5 18.09 2.42 8.29
C ALA A 5 16.99 2.11 9.32
N PRO A 6 16.55 3.09 10.12
CA PRO A 6 15.52 2.85 11.12
C PRO A 6 14.21 2.47 10.43
N LYS A 7 13.71 1.26 10.71
CA LYS A 7 12.46 0.71 10.14
C LYS A 7 11.22 1.57 10.44
N TYR A 8 11.24 2.33 11.54
CA TYR A 8 10.15 3.22 11.95
C TYR A 8 10.68 4.64 12.12
N THR A 9 10.15 5.57 11.33
CA THR A 9 10.71 6.94 11.21
C THR A 9 9.81 8.03 11.77
N ARG A 10 8.54 7.72 12.05
CA ARG A 10 7.52 8.68 12.51
C ARG A 10 6.81 8.18 13.76
N ARG A 11 6.44 9.10 14.66
CA ARG A 11 5.67 8.83 15.87
C ARG A 11 4.29 9.48 15.75
N VAL A 12 3.25 8.72 16.09
CA VAL A 12 1.89 9.20 16.26
C VAL A 12 1.50 8.98 17.72
N GLN A 13 0.86 9.96 18.34
CA GLN A 13 0.34 9.87 19.71
C GLN A 13 -1.18 10.06 19.65
N THR A 14 -1.92 9.18 20.33
CA THR A 14 -3.37 9.26 20.46
C THR A 14 -3.77 8.84 21.86
N MET A 15 -4.85 9.43 22.39
CA MET A 15 -5.38 9.06 23.69
C MET A 15 -6.42 7.96 23.54
N LEU A 16 -6.30 6.94 24.37
CA LEU A 16 -7.29 5.87 24.52
C LEU A 16 -8.02 6.04 25.84
N THR A 17 -9.25 5.56 25.91
CA THR A 17 -9.93 5.36 27.19
C THR A 17 -9.18 4.29 28.01
N SER A 18 -9.31 4.32 29.34
CA SER A 18 -8.68 3.32 30.22
C SER A 18 -9.05 1.90 29.79
N ARG A 19 -10.33 1.66 29.51
CA ARG A 19 -10.83 0.36 29.03
C ARG A 19 -10.17 -0.09 27.73
N GLN A 20 -10.03 0.82 26.75
CA GLN A 20 -9.38 0.48 25.48
C GLN A 20 -7.91 0.12 25.68
N TYR A 21 -7.20 0.88 26.51
CA TYR A 21 -5.80 0.62 26.79
C TYR A 21 -5.58 -0.70 27.56
N GLU A 22 -6.40 -0.97 28.57
CA GLU A 22 -6.35 -2.22 29.33
C GLU A 22 -6.59 -3.45 28.45
N LEU A 23 -7.62 -3.42 27.60
CA LEU A 23 -7.89 -4.50 26.66
C LEU A 23 -6.78 -4.67 25.62
N LEU A 24 -6.27 -3.57 25.07
CA LEU A 24 -5.15 -3.61 24.13
C LEU A 24 -3.89 -4.20 24.77
N ARG A 25 -3.61 -3.85 26.03
CA ARG A 25 -2.50 -4.40 26.79
C ARG A 25 -2.67 -5.89 27.05
N ALA A 26 -3.84 -6.31 27.52
CA ALA A 26 -4.14 -7.72 27.78
C ALA A 26 -3.99 -8.57 26.50
N TYR A 27 -4.52 -8.08 25.38
CA TYR A 27 -4.35 -8.73 24.08
C TYR A 27 -2.88 -8.82 23.68
N ALA A 28 -2.10 -7.75 23.84
CA ALA A 28 -0.68 -7.73 23.53
C ALA A 28 0.12 -8.75 24.36
N GLU A 29 -0.24 -8.91 25.65
CA GLU A 29 0.32 -9.93 26.53
C GLU A 29 -0.04 -11.36 26.07
N GLU A 30 -1.30 -11.60 25.69
CA GLU A 30 -1.78 -12.90 25.18
C GLU A 30 -1.04 -13.33 23.91
N VAL A 31 -0.86 -12.42 22.96
CA VAL A 31 -0.13 -12.70 21.71
C VAL A 31 1.40 -12.57 21.85
N LYS A 32 1.90 -12.26 23.05
CA LYS A 32 3.33 -12.07 23.37
C LYS A 32 4.04 -11.05 22.47
N LYS A 33 3.37 -9.93 22.17
CA LYS A 33 3.92 -8.83 21.37
C LYS A 33 3.88 -7.51 22.14
N PRO A 34 4.83 -6.58 21.91
CA PRO A 34 4.70 -5.22 22.42
C PRO A 34 3.45 -4.54 21.85
N VAL A 35 2.77 -3.70 22.64
CA VAL A 35 1.59 -2.93 22.20
C VAL A 35 1.84 -2.20 20.87
N GLY A 36 3.01 -1.58 20.70
CA GLY A 36 3.35 -0.89 19.46
C GLY A 36 3.43 -1.81 18.25
N ALA A 37 3.81 -3.09 18.41
CA ALA A 37 3.81 -4.06 17.31
C ALA A 37 2.37 -4.43 16.93
N VAL A 38 1.51 -4.70 17.92
CA VAL A 38 0.08 -4.97 17.70
C VAL A 38 -0.60 -3.82 16.97
N VAL A 39 -0.39 -2.57 17.44
CA VAL A 39 -0.98 -1.37 16.81
C VAL A 39 -0.54 -1.25 15.35
N ARG A 40 0.75 -1.47 15.06
CA ARG A 40 1.26 -1.40 13.68
C ARG A 40 0.66 -2.47 12.78
N GLU A 41 0.56 -3.71 13.26
CA GLU A 41 -0.05 -4.82 12.50
C GLU A 41 -1.52 -4.54 12.17
N ILE A 42 -2.29 -4.05 13.15
CA ILE A 42 -3.69 -3.70 12.94
C ILE A 42 -3.83 -2.53 11.95
N VAL A 43 -2.98 -1.50 12.06
CA VAL A 43 -2.98 -0.37 11.12
C VAL A 43 -2.69 -0.85 9.70
N GLU A 44 -1.69 -1.72 9.51
CA GLU A 44 -1.34 -2.28 8.20
C GLU A 44 -2.54 -3.03 7.60
N HIS A 45 -3.04 -4.04 8.31
CA HIS A 45 -4.01 -4.98 7.75
C HIS A 45 -5.42 -4.44 7.65
N THR A 46 -5.83 -3.59 8.61
CA THR A 46 -7.21 -3.09 8.66
C THR A 46 -7.36 -1.78 7.92
N LEU A 47 -6.35 -0.90 7.93
CA LEU A 47 -6.49 0.43 7.33
C LEU A 47 -5.74 0.57 6.00
N LEU A 48 -4.48 0.13 5.95
CA LEU A 48 -3.62 0.39 4.77
C LEU A 48 -3.91 -0.59 3.63
N ASP A 49 -3.98 -1.90 3.92
CA ASP A 49 -4.28 -2.91 2.90
C ASP A 49 -5.63 -2.68 2.22
N GLU A 50 -6.63 -2.20 2.96
CA GLU A 50 -7.93 -1.83 2.40
C GLU A 50 -7.85 -0.57 1.55
N LEU A 51 -7.18 0.48 2.05
CA LEU A 51 -6.99 1.74 1.33
C LEU A 51 -6.27 1.53 -0.01
N GLU A 52 -5.21 0.73 -0.01
CA GLU A 52 -4.47 0.40 -1.23
C GLU A 52 -5.32 -0.39 -2.23
N ARG A 53 -6.07 -1.40 -1.75
CA ARG A 53 -6.98 -2.16 -2.61
C ARG A 53 -8.04 -1.27 -3.25
N ARG A 54 -8.62 -0.33 -2.48
CA ARG A 54 -9.59 0.62 -3.02
C ARG A 54 -8.98 1.50 -4.10
N ARG A 55 -7.80 2.07 -3.85
CA ARG A 55 -7.09 2.91 -4.83
C ARG A 55 -6.74 2.15 -6.11
N LYS A 56 -6.28 0.89 -5.99
CA LYS A 56 -5.99 0.03 -7.15
C LYS A 56 -7.26 -0.25 -7.96
N ARG A 57 -8.39 -0.49 -7.28
CA ARG A 57 -9.69 -0.68 -7.93
C ARG A 57 -10.14 0.58 -8.68
N GLU A 58 -10.08 1.74 -8.03
CA GLU A 58 -10.44 3.02 -8.65
C GLU A 58 -9.56 3.31 -9.89
N ALA A 59 -8.26 3.04 -9.80
CA ALA A 59 -7.35 3.18 -10.95
C ALA A 59 -7.68 2.21 -12.08
N LEU A 60 -8.04 0.96 -11.75
CA LEU A 60 -8.45 -0.05 -12.74
C LEU A 60 -9.77 0.33 -13.41
N GLU A 61 -10.77 0.77 -12.65
CA GLU A 61 -12.06 1.24 -13.16
C GLU A 61 -11.85 2.46 -14.07
N TRP A 62 -10.98 3.39 -13.66
CA TRP A 62 -10.59 4.51 -14.50
C TRP A 62 -9.95 4.03 -15.81
N LEU A 63 -8.98 3.12 -15.77
CA LEU A 63 -8.32 2.54 -16.95
C LEU A 63 -9.32 1.84 -17.89
N CYS A 64 -10.22 1.02 -17.35
CA CYS A 64 -11.23 0.30 -18.13
C CYS A 64 -12.31 1.21 -18.71
N SER A 65 -12.58 2.35 -18.07
CA SER A 65 -13.52 3.35 -18.60
C SER A 65 -12.93 4.20 -19.72
N GLN A 66 -11.61 4.17 -19.91
CA GLN A 66 -11.01 4.84 -21.05
C GLN A 66 -11.35 4.05 -22.33
N GLU A 67 -11.96 4.70 -23.30
CA GLU A 67 -11.97 4.22 -24.68
C GLU A 67 -10.54 4.38 -25.23
N LEU A 68 -9.67 3.42 -24.88
CA LEU A 68 -8.31 3.40 -25.39
C LEU A 68 -8.35 2.92 -26.84
N PRO A 69 -7.75 3.67 -27.79
CA PRO A 69 -7.58 3.22 -29.17
C PRO A 69 -6.43 2.20 -29.20
N VAL A 70 -6.63 1.04 -28.59
CA VAL A 70 -5.69 -0.08 -28.61
C VAL A 70 -6.10 -1.04 -29.71
N ASP A 71 -5.32 -1.03 -30.80
CA ASP A 71 -5.38 -2.01 -31.89
C ASP A 71 -4.71 -3.33 -31.47
N ASP A 72 -4.77 -4.35 -32.33
CA ASP A 72 -4.06 -5.61 -32.11
C ASP A 72 -2.58 -5.38 -31.81
N TRP A 73 -2.01 -6.23 -30.94
CA TRP A 73 -0.61 -6.11 -30.49
C TRP A 73 0.38 -5.98 -31.65
N GLU A 74 0.18 -6.73 -32.74
CA GLU A 74 1.03 -6.68 -33.95
C GLU A 74 1.02 -5.31 -34.65
N VAL A 75 -0.05 -4.53 -34.50
CA VAL A 75 -0.16 -3.16 -35.04
C VAL A 75 0.55 -2.20 -34.10
N MET A 76 0.30 -2.33 -32.79
CA MET A 76 0.91 -1.47 -31.77
C MET A 76 2.43 -1.66 -31.67
N GLU A 77 2.92 -2.90 -31.74
CA GLU A 77 4.34 -3.24 -31.70
C GLU A 77 5.10 -2.53 -32.82
N ARG A 78 4.58 -2.62 -34.06
CA ARG A 78 5.15 -1.92 -35.23
C ARG A 78 5.16 -0.39 -35.07
N GLN A 79 4.12 0.18 -34.47
CA GLN A 79 4.08 1.62 -34.19
C GLN A 79 5.12 2.04 -33.16
N ILE A 80 5.27 1.25 -32.08
CA ILE A 80 6.27 1.52 -31.04
C ILE A 80 7.66 1.45 -31.67
N GLU A 81 8.00 0.36 -32.35
CA GLU A 81 9.31 0.20 -33.01
C GLU A 81 9.61 1.32 -34.01
N GLY A 82 8.64 1.72 -34.83
CA GLY A 82 8.79 2.83 -35.77
C GLY A 82 9.04 4.20 -35.10
N MET A 83 8.47 4.46 -33.92
CA MET A 83 8.73 5.70 -33.17
C MET A 83 10.18 5.80 -32.67
N TRP A 84 10.84 4.67 -32.42
CA TRP A 84 12.25 4.64 -31.99
C TRP A 84 13.22 4.81 -33.15
N GLU A 85 12.85 4.39 -34.37
CA GLU A 85 13.65 4.59 -35.58
C GLU A 85 13.62 6.05 -36.08
N GLU A 86 12.53 6.80 -35.86
CA GLU A 86 12.44 8.23 -36.20
C GLU A 86 13.18 9.17 -35.22
N SER A 87 13.68 8.63 -34.10
CA SER A 87 14.40 9.39 -33.06
C SER A 87 15.93 9.27 -33.14
N GLU A 88 16.49 8.57 -34.14
CA GLU A 88 17.91 8.55 -34.52
C GLU A 88 18.19 9.46 -35.73
#